data_AF-Q2VBP4-F1
#
_entry.id   AF-Q2VBP4-F1
#
_cell.length_a   1.000
_cell.length_b   1.000
_cell.length_c   1.000
_cell.angle_alpha   90.00
_cell.angle_beta   90.00
_cell.angle_gamma   90.00
#
_symmetry.space_group_name_H-M   'P 1'
#
loop_
_entity.id
_entity.type
_entity.pdbx_description
1 polymer ?
#
loop_
_entity_poly.entity_id
_entity_poly.type
_entity_poly.pdbx_seq_one_letter_code
_entity_poly.pdbx_strand_id
1 'polypeptide(L)'
;MKTLLLTLVVMTIVCLDLGYTLICFISSHDSVTCAPGENVCFLKSWCDAWCGSRGKKLSFGCAATCPRVNPGIDIECCSTDNCNPHPKLRP
;
A
#
# COMPACT_ATOMS: atom_id res chain seq x y z
N MET A 1 -0.02 11.20 43.03
CA MET A 1 0.91 10.73 41.97
C MET A 1 0.38 9.61 41.06
N LYS A 2 -0.83 9.06 41.25
CA LYS A 2 -1.37 7.99 40.39
C LYS A 2 -2.12 8.49 39.15
N THR A 3 -2.79 9.64 39.24
CA THR A 3 -3.60 10.22 38.15
C THR A 3 -2.79 10.60 36.92
N LEU A 4 -1.64 11.25 37.12
CA LEU A 4 -0.73 11.63 36.02
C LEU A 4 -0.21 10.42 35.24
N LEU A 5 0.09 9.33 35.95
CA LEU A 5 0.58 8.09 35.34
C LEU A 5 -0.52 7.39 34.54
N LEU A 6 -1.75 7.36 35.06
CA LEU A 6 -2.93 6.86 34.33
C LEU A 6 -3.22 7.69 33.07
N THR A 7 -3.17 9.02 33.13
CA THR A 7 -3.39 9.87 31.95
C THR A 7 -2.33 9.66 30.88
N LEU A 8 -1.05 9.50 31.26
CA LEU A 8 0.03 9.26 30.30
C LEU A 8 -0.16 7.94 29.56
N VAL A 9 -0.52 6.87 30.28
CA VAL A 9 -0.75 5.53 29.68
C VAL A 9 -1.93 5.57 28.71
N VAL A 10 -3.05 6.22 29.09
CA VAL A 10 -4.22 6.34 28.20
C VAL A 10 -3.88 7.14 26.94
N MET A 11 -3.13 8.23 27.06
CA MET A 11 -2.70 9.02 25.90
C MET A 11 -1.79 8.20 24.98
N THR A 12 -0.83 7.44 25.52
CA THR A 12 0.02 6.59 24.66
C THR A 12 -0.77 5.50 23.95
N ILE A 13 -1.79 4.91 24.59
CA ILE A 13 -2.61 3.88 23.96
C ILE A 13 -3.45 4.48 22.83
N VAL A 14 -4.18 5.58 23.11
CA VAL A 14 -4.99 6.27 22.09
C VAL A 14 -4.12 6.82 20.96
N CYS A 15 -2.94 7.36 21.25
CA CYS A 15 -2.03 7.90 20.25
C CYS A 15 -1.28 6.82 19.45
N LEU A 16 -1.02 5.63 20.02
CA LEU A 16 -0.48 4.51 19.24
C LEU A 16 -1.52 3.94 18.26
N ASP A 17 -2.81 3.99 18.62
CA ASP A 17 -3.90 3.52 17.74
C ASP A 17 -4.20 4.49 16.58
N LEU A 18 -3.78 5.76 16.69
CA LEU A 18 -3.63 6.66 15.54
C LEU A 18 -2.44 6.27 14.63
N GLY A 19 -1.88 5.07 14.82
CA GLY A 19 -0.83 4.46 14.03
C GLY A 19 -1.10 4.67 12.54
N TYR A 20 -0.17 5.37 11.91
CA TYR A 20 -0.24 5.77 10.51
C TYR A 20 -0.77 4.65 9.63
N THR A 21 -1.93 4.88 9.01
CA THR A 21 -2.47 4.01 7.99
C THR A 21 -1.90 4.43 6.65
N LEU A 22 -1.23 3.51 5.95
CA LEU A 22 -0.73 3.74 4.60
C LEU A 22 -1.90 3.90 3.63
N ILE A 23 -1.80 4.83 2.67
CA ILE A 23 -2.74 4.96 1.56
C ILE A 23 -2.07 4.43 0.29
N CYS A 24 -2.73 3.54 -0.44
CA CYS A 24 -2.23 3.00 -1.70
C CYS A 24 -3.26 3.13 -2.81
N PHE A 25 -2.78 3.25 -4.05
CA PHE A 25 -3.64 3.06 -5.21
C PHE A 25 -4.13 1.61 -5.27
N ILE A 26 -5.41 1.44 -5.63
CA ILE A 26 -6.04 0.15 -5.97
C ILE A 26 -6.45 0.11 -7.46
N SER A 27 -6.50 1.26 -8.11
CA SER A 27 -6.70 1.45 -9.54
C SER A 27 -5.79 2.58 -10.04
N SER A 28 -5.87 2.95 -11.32
CA SER A 28 -5.07 4.05 -11.87
C SER A 28 -5.35 5.41 -11.22
N HIS A 29 -6.52 5.61 -10.61
CA HIS A 29 -6.94 6.90 -10.06
C HIS A 29 -7.55 6.81 -8.66
N ASP A 30 -7.93 5.61 -8.21
CA ASP A 30 -8.55 5.39 -6.91
C ASP A 30 -7.53 4.88 -5.90
N SER A 31 -7.55 5.48 -4.72
CA SER A 31 -6.73 5.07 -3.58
C SER A 31 -7.61 4.63 -2.41
N VAL A 32 -7.04 3.82 -1.54
CA VAL A 32 -7.69 3.35 -0.31
C VAL A 32 -6.71 3.44 0.84
N THR A 33 -7.24 3.68 2.03
CA THR A 33 -6.52 3.44 3.28
C THR A 33 -6.36 1.94 3.48
N CYS A 34 -5.12 1.48 3.60
CA CYS A 34 -4.79 0.07 3.82
C CYS A 34 -5.25 -0.42 5.19
N ALA A 35 -5.50 -1.72 5.32
CA ALA A 35 -5.86 -2.31 6.60
C ALA A 35 -4.68 -2.26 7.60
N PRO A 36 -4.94 -2.29 8.91
CA PRO A 36 -3.87 -2.35 9.90
C PRO A 36 -2.90 -3.51 9.64
N GLY A 37 -1.60 -3.21 9.62
CA GLY A 37 -0.53 -4.16 9.31
C GLY A 37 -0.17 -4.26 7.82
N GLU A 38 -0.95 -3.67 6.91
CA GLU A 38 -0.61 -3.57 5.49
C GLU A 38 0.26 -2.34 5.22
N ASN A 39 1.58 -2.50 5.42
CA ASN A 39 2.55 -1.41 5.40
C ASN A 39 3.26 -1.22 4.05
N VAL A 40 2.74 -1.85 2.98
CA VAL A 40 3.35 -1.84 1.65
C VAL A 40 2.28 -1.63 0.59
N CYS A 41 2.48 -0.66 -0.30
CA CYS A 41 1.79 -0.59 -1.57
C CYS A 41 2.51 -1.45 -2.60
N PHE A 42 1.79 -2.15 -3.46
CA PHE A 42 2.37 -2.87 -4.58
C PHE A 42 1.76 -2.46 -5.92
N LEU A 43 2.57 -2.63 -6.97
CA LEU A 43 2.14 -2.63 -8.36
C LEU A 43 2.70 -3.87 -9.04
N LYS A 44 1.81 -4.78 -9.45
CA LYS A 44 2.13 -5.91 -10.31
C LYS A 44 1.89 -5.53 -11.75
N SER A 45 2.82 -5.89 -12.63
CA SER A 45 2.61 -5.79 -14.07
C SER A 45 2.97 -7.10 -14.77
N TRP A 46 2.14 -7.56 -15.69
CA TRP A 46 2.41 -8.77 -16.45
C TRP A 46 1.80 -8.69 -17.83
N CYS A 47 2.25 -9.60 -18.69
CA CYS A 47 1.71 -9.69 -20.02
C CYS A 47 0.62 -10.77 -20.14
N ASP A 48 -0.56 -10.40 -20.64
CA ASP A 48 -1.63 -11.32 -21.01
C ASP A 48 -1.76 -11.48 -22.54
N ALA A 49 -2.79 -12.19 -23.01
CA ALA A 49 -3.02 -12.45 -24.43
C ALA A 49 -3.21 -11.17 -25.28
N TRP A 50 -3.47 -10.02 -24.66
CA TRP A 50 -3.78 -8.76 -25.34
C TRP A 50 -2.67 -7.71 -25.22
N CYS A 51 -1.50 -8.07 -24.71
CA CYS A 51 -0.39 -7.12 -24.56
C CYS A 51 -0.05 -6.33 -25.81
N GLY A 52 -0.08 -6.98 -26.97
CA GLY A 52 0.29 -6.35 -28.23
C GLY A 52 -0.59 -5.14 -28.55
N SER A 53 -1.85 -5.13 -28.10
CA SER A 53 -2.79 -4.03 -28.34
C SER A 53 -3.12 -3.19 -27.11
N ARG A 54 -3.05 -3.76 -25.89
CA ARG A 54 -3.46 -3.10 -24.64
C ARG A 54 -2.30 -2.76 -23.70
N GLY A 55 -1.10 -3.28 -23.96
CA GLY A 55 0.03 -3.19 -23.05
C GLY A 55 -0.09 -4.18 -21.87
N LYS A 56 0.83 -4.05 -20.90
CA LYS A 56 0.84 -4.91 -19.71
C LYS A 56 -0.41 -4.68 -18.87
N LYS A 57 -0.95 -5.77 -18.31
CA LYS A 57 -1.98 -5.70 -17.29
C LYS A 57 -1.36 -5.24 -15.97
N LEU A 58 -2.11 -4.46 -15.21
CA LEU A 58 -1.67 -3.90 -13.94
C LEU A 58 -2.60 -4.34 -12.81
N SER A 59 -2.03 -4.57 -11.63
CA SER A 59 -2.77 -4.79 -10.39
C SER A 59 -2.09 -4.03 -9.26
N PHE A 60 -2.87 -3.21 -8.58
CA PHE A 60 -2.44 -2.35 -7.49
C PHE A 60 -3.01 -2.88 -6.18
N GLY A 61 -2.41 -2.51 -5.05
CA GLY A 61 -3.04 -2.74 -3.75
C GLY A 61 -2.11 -2.57 -2.55
N CYS A 62 -2.66 -2.90 -1.39
CA CYS A 62 -2.00 -2.94 -0.10
C CYS A 62 -1.54 -4.37 0.24
N ALA A 63 -0.46 -4.50 0.99
CA ALA A 63 0.00 -5.78 1.53
C ALA A 63 0.82 -5.58 2.81
N ALA A 64 0.84 -6.59 3.69
CA ALA A 64 1.70 -6.58 4.87
C ALA A 64 3.20 -6.68 4.54
N THR A 65 3.52 -7.39 3.46
CA THR A 65 4.87 -7.52 2.91
C THR A 65 4.80 -7.51 1.39
N CYS A 66 5.90 -7.16 0.72
CA CYS A 66 5.93 -7.18 -0.74
C CYS A 66 5.62 -8.61 -1.27
N PRO A 67 4.54 -8.79 -2.07
CA PRO A 67 4.13 -10.11 -2.52
C PRO A 67 5.21 -10.83 -3.33
N ARG A 68 5.38 -12.13 -3.10
CA ARG A 68 6.14 -12.98 -4.02
C ARG A 68 5.33 -13.19 -5.30
N VAL A 69 6.00 -13.18 -6.44
CA VAL A 69 5.36 -13.32 -7.75
C VAL A 69 5.99 -14.44 -8.56
N ASN A 70 5.20 -15.00 -9.48
CA ASN A 70 5.66 -16.03 -10.40
C ASN A 70 6.51 -15.41 -11.53
N PRO A 71 7.34 -16.21 -12.22
CA PRO A 71 8.05 -15.75 -13.41
C PRO A 71 7.10 -15.12 -14.44
N GLY A 72 7.53 -14.01 -15.05
CA GLY A 72 6.74 -13.25 -16.02
C GLY A 72 5.82 -12.19 -15.43
N ILE A 73 5.79 -12.04 -14.09
CA ILE A 73 5.13 -10.96 -13.39
C ILE A 73 6.21 -10.06 -12.76
N ASP A 74 6.23 -8.80 -13.16
CA ASP A 74 7.04 -7.78 -12.50
C ASP A 74 6.28 -7.26 -11.27
N ILE A 75 7.01 -6.96 -10.19
CA ILE A 75 6.43 -6.34 -9.00
C ILE A 75 7.30 -5.22 -8.48
N GLU A 76 6.65 -4.10 -8.17
CA GLU A 76 7.24 -2.98 -7.46
C GLU A 76 6.50 -2.79 -6.14
N CYS A 77 7.25 -2.47 -5.09
CA CYS A 77 6.73 -2.28 -3.74
C CYS A 77 7.35 -1.05 -3.09
N CYS A 78 6.56 -0.33 -2.30
CA CYS A 78 6.95 0.90 -1.64
C CYS A 78 6.08 1.14 -0.40
N SER A 79 6.49 2.05 0.50
CA SER A 79 5.87 2.22 1.82
C SER A 79 5.57 3.68 2.17
N THR A 80 5.26 4.50 1.16
CA THR A 80 4.77 5.87 1.37
C THR A 80 3.42 6.04 0.69
N ASP A 81 2.63 7.02 1.11
CA ASP A 81 1.28 7.20 0.55
C ASP A 81 1.32 7.37 -0.97
N ASN A 82 0.42 6.64 -1.65
CA ASN A 82 0.22 6.69 -3.09
C ASN A 82 1.50 6.46 -3.92
N CYS A 83 2.47 5.73 -3.37
CA CYS A 83 3.78 5.48 -3.99
C CYS A 83 3.76 4.48 -5.14
N ASN A 84 2.61 3.84 -5.41
CA ASN A 84 2.42 2.87 -6.49
C ASN A 84 1.58 3.43 -7.66
N PRO A 85 1.85 4.64 -8.20
CA PRO A 85 1.03 5.22 -9.25
C PRO A 85 1.11 4.38 -10.53
N HIS A 86 0.08 4.51 -11.36
CA HIS A 86 0.09 3.93 -12.70
C HIS A 86 1.36 4.37 -13.46
N PRO A 87 2.06 3.48 -14.20
CA PRO A 87 3.34 3.81 -14.85
C PRO A 87 3.32 5.05 -15.75
N LYS A 88 2.18 5.30 -16.44
CA LYS A 88 1.99 6.49 -17.28
C LYS A 88 1.70 7.80 -16.52
N LEU A 89 1.46 7.72 -15.21
CA LEU A 89 1.20 8.85 -14.33
C LEU A 89 2.39 9.15 -13.40
N ARG A 90 3.54 8.49 -13.61
CA ARG A 90 4.76 8.81 -12.88
C ARG A 90 5.26 10.20 -13.30
N PRO A 91 5.81 10.99 -12.37
CA PRO A 91 6.45 12.26 -12.68
C PRO A 91 7.56 12.14 -13.73
#